data_AF-A0A538BS92-F1
#
_entry.id   AF-A0A538BS92-F1
#
_cell.length_a   1.000
_cell.length_b   1.000
_cell.length_c   1.000
_cell.angle_alpha   90.00
_cell.angle_beta   90.00
_cell.angle_gamma   90.00
#
_symmetry.space_group_name_H-M   'P 1'
#
loop_
_entity.id
_entity.type
_entity.pdbx_description
1 polymer ?
#
loop_
_entity_poly.entity_id
_entity_poly.type
_entity_poly.pdbx_seq_one_letter_code
_entity_poly.pdbx_strand_id
1 'polypeptide(L)' 'QFWGSLDAVAGPQAWVLSGLTNCGKGQPGQSAHVSHGAAPARFRDVQVGVRA' A
#
# COMPACT_ATOMS: atom_id res chain seq x y z
N GLN A 1 4.00 -2.82 15.14
CA GLN A 1 3.44 -1.52 15.57
C GLN A 1 2.62 -0.87 14.47
N PHE A 2 3.15 -0.63 13.26
CA PHE A 2 2.39 -0.03 12.14
C PHE A 2 1.03 -0.70 11.88
N TRP A 3 1.00 -2.02 11.61
CA TRP A 3 -0.28 -2.71 11.37
C TRP A 3 -1.23 -2.67 12.57
N GLY A 4 -0.70 -2.56 13.78
CA GLY A 4 -1.50 -2.42 15.00
C GLY A 4 -2.04 -1.00 15.23
N SER A 5 -1.60 0.00 14.47
CA SER A 5 -2.13 1.37 14.54
C SER A 5 -3.22 1.65 13.51
N LEU A 6 -3.64 0.63 12.75
CA LEU A 6 -4.80 0.68 11.86
C LEU A 6 -6.08 0.78 12.69
N ASP A 7 -6.81 1.89 12.58
CA ASP A 7 -8.05 2.12 13.34
C ASP A 7 -9.30 2.28 12.48
N ALA A 8 -9.15 2.42 11.16
CA ALA A 8 -10.26 2.46 10.22
C ALA A 8 -9.88 1.99 8.81
N VAL A 9 -10.83 1.35 8.12
CA VAL A 9 -10.78 1.00 6.70
C VAL A 9 -12.05 1.54 6.03
N ALA A 10 -11.91 2.18 4.87
CA ALA A 10 -13.05 2.72 4.14
C ALA A 10 -13.97 1.60 3.62
N GLY A 11 -15.25 1.93 3.43
CA GLY A 11 -16.25 0.97 2.95
C GLY A 11 -15.98 0.48 1.52
N PRO A 12 -16.69 -0.57 1.06
CA PRO A 12 -16.47 -1.19 -0.24
C PRO A 12 -16.53 -0.22 -1.43
N GLN A 13 -17.33 0.84 -1.34
CA GLN A 13 -17.46 1.87 -2.36
C GLN A 13 -16.17 2.66 -2.63
N ALA A 14 -15.22 2.64 -1.70
CA ALA A 14 -13.93 3.33 -1.83
C ALA A 14 -12.80 2.41 -2.30
N TRP A 15 -13.09 1.12 -2.51
CA TRP A 15 -12.10 0.18 -3.01
C TRP A 15 -11.78 0.46 -4.48
N VAL A 16 -10.51 0.50 -4.82
CA VAL A 16 -10.04 0.71 -6.20
C VAL A 16 -8.94 -0.28 -6.55
N LEU A 17 -8.98 -0.81 -7.78
CA LEU A 17 -7.89 -1.59 -8.35
C LEU A 17 -6.81 -0.63 -8.86
N SER A 18 -5.61 -0.72 -8.30
CA SER A 18 -4.43 0.02 -8.79
C SER A 18 -3.41 -0.96 -9.33
N GLY A 19 -2.73 -0.63 -10.43
CA GLY A 19 -1.74 -1.52 -11.01
C GLY A 19 -0.66 -0.81 -11.80
N LEU A 20 0.46 -1.50 -11.97
CA LEU A 20 1.61 -1.05 -12.75
C LEU A 20 2.07 -2.18 -13.67
N THR A 21 2.42 -1.82 -14.90
CA THR A 21 2.85 -2.77 -15.95
C THR A 21 4.31 -3.17 -15.83
N ASN A 22 5.09 -2.42 -15.06
CA ASN A 22 6.55 -2.52 -15.00
C ASN A 22 7.06 -2.78 -13.58
N CYS A 23 6.26 -3.39 -12.70
CA CYS A 23 6.63 -3.51 -11.30
C CYS A 23 7.84 -4.46 -11.13
N GLY A 24 8.91 -3.96 -10.53
CA GLY A 24 10.10 -4.74 -10.20
C GLY A 24 9.84 -5.73 -9.04
N LYS A 25 10.34 -6.96 -9.19
CA LYS A 25 10.25 -8.05 -8.22
C LYS A 25 11.55 -8.88 -8.22
N GLY A 26 11.86 -9.52 -7.09
CA GLY A 26 12.91 -10.53 -7.01
C GLY A 26 14.36 -10.03 -6.98
N GLN A 27 15.29 -10.98 -6.86
CA GLN A 27 16.75 -10.79 -6.99
C GLN A 27 17.35 -12.07 -7.64
N PRO A 28 17.81 -12.04 -8.92
CA PRO A 28 17.93 -10.88 -9.80
C PRO A 28 16.57 -10.26 -10.17
N GLY A 29 16.57 -8.95 -10.42
CA GLY A 29 15.36 -8.16 -10.65
C GLY A 29 14.61 -8.57 -11.92
N GLN A 30 13.29 -8.70 -11.81
CA GLN A 30 12.38 -9.04 -12.89
C GLN A 30 11.21 -8.04 -12.93
N SER A 31 10.66 -7.78 -14.12
CA SER A 31 9.49 -6.93 -14.31
C SER A 31 8.23 -7.79 -14.41
N ALA A 32 7.15 -7.34 -13.76
CA ALA A 32 5.85 -7.99 -13.82
C ALA A 32 4.71 -6.97 -13.94
N HIS A 33 3.66 -7.37 -14.67
CA HIS A 33 2.36 -6.74 -14.58
C HIS A 33 1.73 -7.13 -13.24
N VAL A 34 1.52 -6.16 -12.36
CA VAL A 34 0.90 -6.41 -11.07
C VAL A 34 -0.19 -5.38 -10.78
N SER A 35 -1.30 -5.86 -10.26
CA SER A 35 -2.39 -5.05 -9.74
C SER A 35 -2.69 -5.44 -8.30
N HIS A 36 -2.93 -4.45 -7.44
CA HIS A 36 -3.39 -4.63 -6.08
C HIS A 36 -4.59 -3.71 -5.86
N GLY A 37 -5.71 -4.30 -5.46
CA GLY A 37 -6.85 -3.53 -5.05
C GLY A 37 -6.81 -3.25 -3.56
N ALA A 38 -7.07 -2.01 -3.19
CA ALA A 38 -7.13 -1.61 -1.79
C ALA A 38 -8.19 -0.53 -1.58
N ALA A 39 -8.81 -0.55 -0.40
CA ALA A 39 -9.57 0.57 0.11
C ALA A 39 -8.62 1.49 0.90
N PRO A 40 -8.88 2.81 0.93
CA PRO A 40 -8.20 3.71 1.85
C PRO A 40 -8.30 3.23 3.30
N ALA A 41 -7.20 3.35 4.03
CA ALA A 41 -7.09 2.94 5.43
C ALA A 41 -6.41 4.05 6.25
N ARG A 42 -6.83 4.21 7.50
CA ARG A 42 -6.27 5.19 8.43
C ARG A 42 -5.35 4.49 9.43
N PHE A 43 -4.09 4.91 9.45
CA PHE A 43 -3.09 4.48 10.41
C PHE A 43 -2.74 5.65 11.33
N ARG A 44 -2.66 5.37 12.63
CA ARG A 44 -2.30 6.37 13.66
C ARG A 44 -0.80 6.34 13.93
N ASP A 45 -0.27 7.49 14.33
CA ASP A 45 1.10 7.65 14.86
C ASP A 45 2.20 7.12 13.91
N VAL A 46 1.99 7.28 12.60
CA VAL A 46 2.95 6.89 11.56
C VAL A 46 3.97 8.01 11.38
N GLN A 47 5.26 7.72 11.58
CA GLN A 47 6.31 8.64 11.16
C GLN A 47 6.35 8.70 9.64
N VAL A 48 6.21 9.89 9.08
CA VAL A 48 6.32 10.15 7.64
C VAL A 48 7.58 10.96 7.38
N GLY A 49 8.41 10.50 6.45
CA GLY A 49 9.70 11.12 6.13
C GLY A 49 10.80 10.84 7.17
N VAL A 50 11.92 11.53 7.00
CA VAL A 50 13.06 11.47 7.91
C VAL A 50 13.02 12.68 8.85
N ARG A 51 13.32 12.44 10.14
CA ARG A 51 13.59 13.53 11.09
C ARG A 51 15.05 13.94 10.93
N ALA A 52 15.32 15.24 10.86
CA ALA A 52 16.67 15.79 10.90
C ALA A 52 17.34 15.51 12.25
#